data_AF-A0A924LRG9-F1
#
_entry.id   AF-A0A924LRG9-F1
#
_cell.length_a   1.000
_cell.length_b   1.000
_cell.length_c   1.000
_cell.angle_alpha   90.00
_cell.angle_beta   90.00
_cell.angle_gamma   90.00
#
_symmetry.space_group_name_H-M   'P 1'
#
loop_
_entity.id
_entity.type
_entity.pdbx_description
1 polymer ?
#
loop_
_entity_poly.entity_id
_entity_poly.type
_entity_poly.pdbx_seq_one_letter_code
_entity_poly.pdbx_strand_id
1 'polypeptide(L)'
;MNYNGTQIPIQNQFSSPDIIYNFPINFGNTDTSTSGYTTSIPTLYYQNRVVTRTNIVDGWGTVITPNGTYTNTLRIKSNIVQNDTTAIGSIGLPRIIRTSRELKWLDTSKKYPILIVTQDNVANNWVTSKVEYMDIQRNFQTTALFVYSPIAPTAGATANFQNLSTNGTTYNWNFDDPTSGTSNTSTLENPNHIFAANGTYQVTLTTSNASFTDTVTINVVVSDLLASSSFTVDKSLKIFPNPFSNFINIENEKDFSKFVLTNTEGKILFDGSKISSQNFDYLASGIYFLKAINENKIIVNKLIKQ
;
A
#
# COMPACT_ATOMS: atom_id res chain seq x y z
N MET A 1 -21.42 15.44 -1.76
CA MET A 1 -21.19 15.33 -3.22
C MET A 1 -21.23 16.73 -3.80
N ASN A 2 -20.39 17.08 -4.78
CA ASN A 2 -20.42 18.40 -5.40
C ASN A 2 -21.06 18.30 -6.80
N TYR A 3 -22.06 19.13 -7.07
CA TYR A 3 -22.66 19.27 -8.40
C TYR A 3 -22.65 20.75 -8.78
N ASN A 4 -22.02 21.11 -9.90
CA ASN A 4 -21.84 22.49 -10.37
C ASN A 4 -21.33 23.46 -9.28
N GLY A 5 -20.34 23.02 -8.49
CA GLY A 5 -19.75 23.84 -7.42
C GLY A 5 -20.61 24.01 -6.16
N THR A 6 -21.82 23.44 -6.13
CA THR A 6 -22.68 23.44 -4.93
C THR A 6 -22.53 22.11 -4.18
N GLN A 7 -22.24 22.19 -2.88
CA GLN A 7 -22.18 21.01 -2.02
C GLN A 7 -23.60 20.50 -1.76
N ILE A 8 -23.92 19.32 -2.28
CA ILE A 8 -25.14 18.60 -1.94
C ILE A 8 -24.85 17.81 -0.66
N PRO A 9 -25.51 18.16 0.47
CA PRO A 9 -25.34 17.44 1.71
C PRO A 9 -25.99 16.06 1.59
N ILE A 10 -25.20 15.03 1.88
CA ILE A 10 -25.72 13.69 2.10
C ILE A 10 -25.83 13.52 3.61
N GLN A 11 -27.03 13.28 4.11
CA GLN A 11 -27.25 13.04 5.52
C GLN A 11 -27.29 11.53 5.76
N ASN A 12 -26.30 11.02 6.47
CA ASN A 12 -26.27 9.62 6.92
C ASN A 12 -26.53 9.58 8.43
N GLN A 13 -27.45 8.73 8.85
CA GLN A 13 -27.78 8.50 10.24
C GLN A 13 -27.83 7.00 10.52
N PHE A 14 -27.25 6.60 11.64
CA PHE A 14 -27.30 5.24 12.14
C PHE A 14 -28.06 5.23 13.47
N SER A 15 -28.86 4.20 13.72
CA SER A 15 -29.42 3.95 15.05
C SER A 15 -28.44 3.10 15.87
N SER A 16 -28.95 2.28 16.81
CA SER A 16 -28.17 1.26 17.50
C SER A 16 -27.47 0.29 16.53
N PRO A 17 -26.26 -0.21 16.88
CA PRO A 17 -25.55 -1.20 16.08
C PRO A 17 -26.31 -2.55 16.03
N ASP A 18 -26.13 -3.31 14.94
CA ASP A 18 -26.61 -4.70 14.86
C ASP A 18 -25.74 -5.57 15.78
N ILE A 19 -26.38 -6.26 16.73
CA ILE A 19 -25.69 -7.15 17.66
C ILE A 19 -25.77 -8.58 17.10
N ILE A 20 -24.67 -9.03 16.50
CA ILE A 20 -24.58 -10.35 15.88
C ILE A 20 -24.46 -11.46 16.94
N TYR A 21 -23.77 -11.17 18.05
CA TYR A 21 -23.55 -12.05 19.18
C TYR A 21 -23.55 -11.27 20.48
N ASN A 22 -24.10 -11.87 21.54
CA ASN A 22 -23.94 -11.36 22.90
C ASN A 22 -23.19 -12.38 23.75
N PHE A 23 -21.96 -12.06 24.15
CA PHE A 23 -21.13 -12.97 24.96
C PHE A 23 -21.33 -12.69 26.46
N PRO A 24 -21.28 -13.72 27.33
CA PRO A 24 -21.11 -15.14 27.01
C PRO A 24 -22.37 -15.76 26.38
N ILE A 25 -22.17 -16.75 25.49
CA ILE A 25 -23.25 -17.44 24.79
C ILE A 25 -23.47 -18.80 25.46
N ASN A 26 -24.64 -19.00 26.05
CA ASN A 26 -25.04 -20.28 26.64
C ASN A 26 -26.20 -20.90 25.85
N PHE A 27 -26.34 -22.22 25.92
CA PHE A 27 -27.50 -22.91 25.37
C PHE A 27 -28.80 -22.37 25.98
N GLY A 28 -29.82 -22.15 25.14
CA GLY A 28 -31.10 -21.56 25.54
C GLY A 28 -31.12 -20.03 25.57
N ASN A 29 -29.97 -19.35 25.45
CA ASN A 29 -29.96 -17.89 25.37
C ASN A 29 -30.78 -17.41 24.16
N THR A 30 -31.52 -16.32 24.37
CA THR A 30 -32.22 -15.59 23.32
C THR A 30 -31.94 -14.11 23.50
N ASP A 31 -31.60 -13.44 22.41
CA ASP A 31 -31.41 -11.99 22.37
C ASP A 31 -32.02 -11.41 21.09
N THR A 32 -32.33 -10.12 21.11
CA THR A 32 -32.82 -9.39 19.95
C THR A 32 -32.19 -8.03 19.90
N SER A 33 -31.75 -7.64 18.70
CA SER A 33 -31.28 -6.29 18.41
C SER A 33 -32.03 -5.73 17.21
N THR A 34 -32.15 -4.40 17.19
CA THR A 34 -32.68 -3.67 16.05
C THR A 34 -31.70 -2.58 15.69
N SER A 35 -31.28 -2.59 14.43
CA SER A 35 -30.38 -1.62 13.85
C SER A 35 -31.03 -0.91 12.67
N GLY A 36 -30.49 0.25 12.33
CA GLY A 36 -31.13 1.19 11.44
C GLY A 36 -30.09 2.03 10.74
N TYR A 37 -30.31 2.26 9.45
CA TYR A 37 -29.50 3.14 8.63
C TYR A 37 -30.43 3.97 7.77
N THR A 38 -30.26 5.29 7.85
CA THR A 38 -30.96 6.24 7.01
C THR A 38 -29.94 7.04 6.21
N THR A 39 -30.18 7.19 4.91
CA THR A 39 -29.43 8.09 4.04
C THR A 39 -30.40 8.95 3.25
N SER A 40 -30.11 10.24 3.15
CA SER A 40 -30.95 11.15 2.38
C SER A 40 -30.15 12.22 1.66
N ILE A 41 -30.70 12.65 0.53
CA ILE A 41 -30.35 13.87 -0.17
C ILE A 41 -31.62 14.74 -0.14
N PRO A 42 -31.58 15.94 0.47
CA PRO A 42 -32.77 16.77 0.61
C PRO A 42 -33.52 16.92 -0.72
N THR A 43 -34.84 16.75 -0.67
CA THR A 43 -35.78 16.87 -1.82
C THR A 43 -35.58 15.89 -2.98
N LEU A 44 -34.56 15.02 -2.96
CA LEU A 44 -34.23 14.15 -4.08
C LEU A 44 -34.33 12.67 -3.74
N TYR A 45 -33.77 12.26 -2.61
CA TYR A 45 -33.65 10.84 -2.28
C TYR A 45 -33.74 10.61 -0.78
N TYR A 46 -34.42 9.55 -0.40
CA TYR A 46 -34.46 9.06 0.96
C TYR A 46 -34.44 7.55 0.94
N GLN A 47 -33.60 6.96 1.78
CA GLN A 47 -33.59 5.53 2.04
C GLN A 47 -33.46 5.29 3.53
N ASN A 48 -34.30 4.41 4.05
CA ASN A 48 -34.24 3.93 5.41
C ASN A 48 -34.29 2.41 5.41
N ARG A 49 -33.34 1.80 6.09
CA ARG A 49 -33.26 0.37 6.33
C ARG A 49 -33.33 0.11 7.82
N VAL A 50 -34.26 -0.74 8.24
CA VAL A 50 -34.34 -1.24 9.62
C VAL A 50 -34.18 -2.75 9.59
N VAL A 51 -33.23 -3.27 10.38
CA VAL A 51 -32.94 -4.69 10.51
C VAL A 51 -33.19 -5.11 11.95
N THR A 52 -34.06 -6.06 12.16
CA THR A 52 -34.24 -6.74 13.45
C THR A 52 -33.64 -8.13 13.36
N ARG A 53 -32.73 -8.44 14.27
CA ARG A 53 -32.09 -9.76 14.41
C ARG A 53 -32.51 -10.35 15.74
N THR A 54 -33.08 -11.54 15.71
CA THR A 54 -33.36 -12.35 16.91
C THR A 54 -32.49 -13.59 16.87
N ASN A 55 -31.58 -13.70 17.83
CA ASN A 55 -30.71 -14.86 18.00
C ASN A 55 -31.30 -15.81 19.03
N ILE A 56 -31.29 -17.10 18.71
CA ILE A 56 -31.73 -18.17 19.61
C ILE A 56 -30.66 -19.26 19.59
N VAL A 57 -30.08 -19.58 20.76
CA VAL A 57 -29.14 -20.68 20.90
C VAL A 57 -29.92 -21.97 21.14
N ASP A 58 -30.20 -22.70 20.07
CA ASP A 58 -31.20 -23.77 20.06
C ASP A 58 -30.63 -25.16 19.76
N GLY A 59 -29.31 -25.30 19.68
CA GLY A 59 -28.66 -26.58 19.49
C GLY A 59 -27.28 -26.61 20.13
N TRP A 60 -26.84 -27.81 20.48
CA TRP A 60 -25.49 -28.10 20.95
C TRP A 60 -25.06 -29.47 20.44
N GLY A 61 -23.76 -29.73 20.36
CA GLY A 61 -23.22 -31.05 20.06
C GLY A 61 -22.03 -31.04 19.11
N THR A 62 -21.91 -32.11 18.33
CA THR A 62 -20.80 -32.32 17.40
C THR A 62 -21.16 -31.91 15.98
N VAL A 63 -20.27 -31.15 15.33
CA VAL A 63 -20.34 -30.84 13.90
C VAL A 63 -19.13 -31.49 13.21
N ILE A 64 -19.41 -32.24 12.15
CA ILE A 64 -18.38 -32.83 11.29
C ILE A 64 -18.40 -32.04 9.98
N THR A 65 -17.23 -31.50 9.62
CA THR A 65 -16.99 -30.85 8.33
C THR A 65 -15.89 -31.61 7.59
N PRO A 66 -15.68 -31.35 6.29
CA PRO A 66 -14.54 -31.91 5.57
C PRO A 66 -13.17 -31.63 6.22
N ASN A 67 -13.06 -30.57 7.03
CA ASN A 67 -11.79 -30.14 7.64
C ASN A 67 -11.66 -30.48 9.12
N GLY A 68 -12.61 -31.25 9.68
CA GLY A 68 -12.49 -31.75 11.05
C GLY A 68 -13.81 -32.00 11.75
N THR A 69 -13.66 -32.56 12.95
CA THR A 69 -14.75 -32.85 13.89
C THR A 69 -14.65 -31.91 15.08
N TYR A 70 -15.70 -31.16 15.33
CA TYR A 70 -15.80 -30.17 16.40
C TYR A 70 -16.86 -30.64 17.39
N THR A 71 -16.46 -31.00 18.61
CA THR A 71 -17.33 -31.72 19.56
C THR A 71 -18.03 -30.82 20.58
N ASN A 72 -17.62 -29.55 20.70
CA ASN A 72 -18.17 -28.63 21.70
C ASN A 72 -18.76 -27.39 21.03
N THR A 73 -19.80 -27.63 20.21
CA THR A 73 -20.39 -26.60 19.37
C THR A 73 -21.75 -26.16 19.90
N LEU A 74 -22.04 -24.86 19.80
CA LEU A 74 -23.38 -24.29 19.98
C LEU A 74 -23.91 -23.83 18.62
N ARG A 75 -25.19 -24.12 18.34
CA ARG A 75 -25.90 -23.58 17.19
C ARG A 75 -26.67 -22.34 17.59
N ILE A 76 -26.38 -21.24 16.90
CA ILE A 76 -27.09 -19.98 17.01
C ILE A 76 -27.94 -19.82 15.76
N LYS A 77 -29.25 -19.75 15.94
CA LYS A 77 -30.24 -19.45 14.91
C LYS A 77 -30.59 -17.97 14.96
N SER A 78 -30.13 -17.20 13.99
CA SER A 78 -30.47 -15.79 13.81
C SER A 78 -31.63 -15.68 12.82
N ASN A 79 -32.81 -15.27 13.27
CA ASN A 79 -33.89 -14.84 12.37
C ASN A 79 -33.72 -13.33 12.11
N ILE A 80 -33.70 -12.93 10.85
CA ILE A 80 -33.40 -11.56 10.43
C ILE A 80 -34.58 -11.05 9.61
N VAL A 81 -35.14 -9.92 10.02
CA VAL A 81 -36.17 -9.20 9.27
C VAL A 81 -35.63 -7.83 8.90
N GLN A 82 -35.43 -7.62 7.61
CA GLN A 82 -35.01 -6.34 7.05
C GLN A 82 -36.19 -5.65 6.39
N ASN A 83 -36.34 -4.37 6.66
CA ASN A 83 -37.36 -3.51 6.09
C ASN A 83 -36.71 -2.31 5.44
N ASP A 84 -36.83 -2.21 4.11
CA ASP A 84 -36.30 -1.11 3.32
C ASP A 84 -37.44 -0.20 2.87
N THR A 85 -37.28 1.10 3.11
CA THR A 85 -38.16 2.16 2.63
C THR A 85 -37.34 3.12 1.78
N THR A 86 -37.76 3.34 0.54
CA THR A 86 -37.07 4.24 -0.39
C THR A 86 -38.06 5.24 -0.94
N ALA A 87 -37.62 6.49 -1.09
CA ALA A 87 -38.38 7.53 -1.77
C ALA A 87 -37.46 8.33 -2.71
N ILE A 88 -38.02 8.78 -3.83
CA ILE A 88 -37.36 9.64 -4.81
C ILE A 88 -38.23 10.89 -4.97
N GLY A 89 -37.71 12.04 -4.61
CA GLY A 89 -38.49 13.27 -4.45
C GLY A 89 -39.65 13.07 -3.47
N SER A 90 -40.87 13.38 -3.92
CA SER A 90 -42.10 13.17 -3.15
C SER A 90 -42.73 11.78 -3.34
N ILE A 91 -42.13 10.91 -4.15
CA ILE A 91 -42.67 9.58 -4.45
C ILE A 91 -42.06 8.55 -3.50
N GLY A 92 -42.90 7.96 -2.65
CA GLY A 92 -42.53 6.78 -1.85
C GLY A 92 -42.67 5.50 -2.67
N LEU A 93 -41.62 4.68 -2.70
CA LEU A 93 -41.67 3.35 -3.29
C LEU A 93 -42.24 2.33 -2.30
N PRO A 94 -42.80 1.20 -2.78
CA PRO A 94 -43.28 0.13 -1.92
C PRO A 94 -42.20 -0.36 -0.95
N ARG A 95 -42.59 -0.56 0.31
CA ARG A 95 -41.71 -1.11 1.35
C ARG A 95 -41.33 -2.54 1.00
N ILE A 96 -40.03 -2.83 0.98
CA ILE A 96 -39.51 -4.17 0.74
C ILE A 96 -39.21 -4.81 2.09
N ILE A 97 -39.80 -5.97 2.34
CA ILE A 97 -39.52 -6.78 3.54
C ILE A 97 -38.76 -8.01 3.09
N ARG A 98 -37.61 -8.26 3.70
CA ARG A 98 -36.81 -9.47 3.47
C ARG A 98 -36.66 -10.20 4.78
N THR A 99 -36.93 -11.49 4.75
CA THR A 99 -36.79 -12.36 5.91
C THR A 99 -35.82 -13.46 5.56
N SER A 100 -34.72 -13.51 6.30
CA SER A 100 -33.67 -14.53 6.16
C SER A 100 -33.36 -15.15 7.51
N ARG A 101 -32.67 -16.29 7.48
CA ARG A 101 -32.21 -16.99 8.66
C ARG A 101 -30.76 -17.41 8.47
N GLU A 102 -29.96 -17.23 9.50
CA GLU A 102 -28.60 -17.77 9.58
C GLU A 102 -28.53 -18.80 10.71
N LEU A 103 -28.03 -19.99 10.41
CA LEU A 103 -27.65 -20.99 11.41
C LEU A 103 -26.14 -21.01 11.50
N LYS A 104 -25.59 -20.71 12.67
CA LYS A 104 -24.15 -20.56 12.90
C LYS A 104 -23.72 -21.51 14.01
N TRP A 105 -22.74 -22.36 13.74
CA TRP A 105 -22.16 -23.25 14.74
C TRP A 105 -20.83 -22.67 15.22
N LEU A 106 -20.72 -22.45 16.52
CA LEU A 106 -19.52 -21.92 17.17
C LEU A 106 -18.94 -23.00 18.07
N ASP A 107 -17.69 -23.40 17.83
CA ASP A 107 -16.95 -24.30 18.71
C ASP A 107 -16.10 -23.49 19.69
N THR A 108 -16.00 -23.92 20.95
CA THR A 108 -15.23 -23.19 21.98
C THR A 108 -13.74 -23.05 21.67
N SER A 109 -13.17 -23.91 20.83
CA SER A 109 -11.77 -23.84 20.41
C SER A 109 -11.51 -22.83 19.28
N LYS A 110 -12.57 -22.28 18.67
CA LYS A 110 -12.49 -21.39 17.51
C LYS A 110 -13.09 -20.02 17.81
N LYS A 111 -12.49 -18.97 17.23
CA LYS A 111 -12.96 -17.58 17.39
C LYS A 111 -14.03 -17.17 16.38
N TYR A 112 -14.36 -18.04 15.44
CA TYR A 112 -15.27 -17.80 14.33
C TYR A 112 -16.13 -19.04 14.08
N PRO A 113 -17.31 -18.92 13.45
CA PRO A 113 -18.19 -20.05 13.18
C PRO A 113 -17.48 -21.12 12.34
N ILE A 114 -17.64 -22.38 12.74
CA ILE A 114 -17.14 -23.55 11.99
C ILE A 114 -18.04 -23.92 10.81
N LEU A 115 -19.32 -23.52 10.86
CA LEU A 115 -20.34 -23.75 9.84
C LEU A 115 -21.36 -22.62 9.90
N ILE A 116 -21.74 -22.11 8.74
CA ILE A 116 -22.79 -21.12 8.53
C ILE A 116 -23.72 -21.65 7.43
N VAL A 117 -25.02 -21.69 7.72
CA VAL A 117 -26.05 -22.00 6.74
C VAL A 117 -26.99 -20.80 6.64
N THR A 118 -27.07 -20.20 5.46
CA THR A 118 -28.01 -19.12 5.15
C THR A 118 -29.25 -19.70 4.50
N GLN A 119 -30.41 -19.28 4.98
CA GLN A 119 -31.71 -19.66 4.45
C GLN A 119 -32.53 -18.42 4.11
N ASP A 120 -33.17 -18.45 2.95
CA ASP A 120 -34.13 -17.44 2.53
C ASP A 120 -35.56 -17.96 2.75
N ASN A 121 -36.47 -17.05 3.11
CA ASN A 121 -37.88 -17.38 3.15
C ASN A 121 -38.48 -17.23 1.75
N VAL A 122 -38.85 -18.35 1.13
CA VAL A 122 -39.52 -18.39 -0.17
C VAL A 122 -40.89 -19.03 0.01
N ALA A 123 -41.96 -18.25 -0.20
CA ALA A 123 -43.35 -18.71 -0.02
C ALA A 123 -43.58 -19.42 1.33
N ASN A 124 -43.14 -18.81 2.43
CA ASN A 124 -43.22 -19.34 3.80
C ASN A 124 -42.37 -20.59 4.08
N ASN A 125 -41.52 -21.02 3.14
CA ASN A 125 -40.59 -22.12 3.33
C ASN A 125 -39.16 -21.60 3.49
N TRP A 126 -38.40 -22.20 4.39
CA TRP A 126 -36.98 -21.91 4.55
C TRP A 126 -36.17 -22.74 3.57
N VAL A 127 -35.59 -22.07 2.58
CA VAL A 127 -34.76 -22.71 1.56
C VAL A 127 -33.31 -22.33 1.81
N THR A 128 -32.44 -23.32 1.95
CA THR A 128 -31.00 -23.09 2.08
C THR A 128 -30.46 -22.49 0.78
N SER A 129 -29.91 -21.29 0.86
CA SER A 129 -29.31 -20.60 -0.29
C SER A 129 -27.78 -20.61 -0.24
N LYS A 130 -27.18 -20.83 0.93
CA LYS A 130 -25.73 -20.87 1.11
C LYS A 130 -25.32 -21.78 2.26
N VAL A 131 -24.25 -22.54 2.07
CA VAL A 131 -23.58 -23.31 3.12
C VAL A 131 -22.09 -22.98 3.06
N GLU A 132 -21.52 -22.55 4.18
CA GLU A 132 -20.11 -22.21 4.33
C GLU A 132 -19.56 -22.95 5.55
N TYR A 133 -18.40 -23.56 5.42
CA TYR A 133 -17.71 -24.19 6.55
C TYR A 133 -16.29 -23.66 6.63
N MET A 134 -15.73 -23.72 7.85
CA MET A 134 -14.32 -23.43 8.08
C MET A 134 -13.49 -24.33 7.18
N ASP A 135 -12.71 -23.71 6.30
CA ASP A 135 -11.80 -24.40 5.41
C ASP A 135 -10.51 -24.80 6.14
N ILE A 136 -9.39 -24.81 5.45
CA ILE A 136 -8.07 -24.94 6.06
C ILE A 136 -7.60 -23.54 6.45
N GLN A 137 -7.05 -23.37 7.66
CA GLN A 137 -6.36 -22.14 8.02
C GLN A 137 -5.23 -21.90 7.00
N ARG A 138 -5.41 -20.90 6.13
CA ARG A 138 -4.40 -20.51 5.16
C ARG A 138 -3.23 -19.88 5.92
N ASN A 139 -2.19 -20.69 6.15
CA ASN A 139 -0.93 -20.16 6.62
C ASN A 139 -0.25 -19.54 5.40
N PHE A 140 -0.31 -18.21 5.31
CA PHE A 140 0.42 -17.49 4.29
C PHE A 140 1.89 -17.46 4.70
N GLN A 141 2.76 -17.92 3.81
CA GLN A 141 4.19 -17.73 4.02
C GLN A 141 4.47 -16.23 4.17
N THR A 142 5.24 -15.90 5.19
CA THR A 142 5.75 -14.54 5.33
C THR A 142 6.87 -14.35 4.30
N THR A 143 6.95 -13.18 3.70
CA THR A 143 8.04 -12.81 2.78
C THR A 143 8.68 -11.54 3.28
N ALA A 144 9.94 -11.63 3.68
CA ALA A 144 10.70 -10.51 4.23
C ALA A 144 11.13 -9.58 3.08
N LEU A 145 10.81 -8.30 3.23
CA LEU A 145 11.25 -7.27 2.30
C LEU A 145 11.33 -5.94 3.02
N PHE A 146 12.35 -5.13 2.70
CA PHE A 146 12.41 -3.76 3.14
C PHE A 146 13.13 -2.87 2.14
N VAL A 147 12.92 -1.56 2.30
CA VAL A 147 13.72 -0.51 1.68
C VAL A 147 14.25 0.42 2.76
N TYR A 148 15.28 1.20 2.42
CA TYR A 148 15.84 2.19 3.31
C TYR A 148 16.06 3.52 2.59
N SER A 149 16.11 4.61 3.35
CA SER A 149 16.38 5.95 2.84
C SER A 149 17.23 6.76 3.82
N PRO A 150 18.12 7.62 3.33
CA PRO A 150 18.50 7.80 1.93
C PRO A 150 19.28 6.57 1.37
N ILE A 151 19.41 6.47 0.05
CA ILE A 151 20.13 5.36 -0.62
C ILE A 151 21.61 5.29 -0.20
N ALA A 152 22.19 6.42 0.18
CA ALA A 152 23.54 6.53 0.74
C ALA A 152 23.50 7.38 2.02
N PRO A 153 23.24 6.77 3.20
CA PRO A 153 23.30 7.49 4.46
C PRO A 153 24.71 8.01 4.74
N THR A 154 24.78 9.19 5.35
CA THR A 154 26.01 9.80 5.85
C THR A 154 26.25 9.32 7.28
N ALA A 155 27.51 9.19 7.71
CA ALA A 155 27.78 8.81 9.10
C ALA A 155 27.22 9.86 10.06
N GLY A 156 26.60 9.43 11.15
CA GLY A 156 25.92 10.28 12.13
C GLY A 156 24.55 10.80 11.68
N ALA A 157 24.12 10.55 10.45
CA ALA A 157 22.78 10.88 9.98
C ALA A 157 21.80 9.70 10.15
N THR A 158 20.51 10.01 10.26
CA THR A 158 19.46 9.01 10.42
C THR A 158 19.13 8.32 9.09
N ALA A 159 19.29 7.00 9.05
CA ALA A 159 18.72 6.13 8.03
C ALA A 159 17.33 5.64 8.49
N ASN A 160 16.34 5.73 7.61
CA ASN A 160 14.97 5.26 7.88
C ASN A 160 14.74 3.96 7.10
N PHE A 161 14.24 2.94 7.78
CA PHE A 161 13.90 1.65 7.20
C PHE A 161 12.40 1.49 7.13
N GLN A 162 11.92 1.04 5.98
CA GLN A 162 10.51 0.76 5.75
C GLN A 162 10.33 -0.73 5.46
N ASN A 163 9.57 -1.39 6.32
CA ASN A 163 9.13 -2.75 6.11
C ASN A 163 8.13 -2.81 4.94
N LEU A 164 8.39 -3.70 4.00
CA LEU A 164 7.51 -4.06 2.88
C LEU A 164 7.18 -5.56 2.90
N SER A 165 7.42 -6.23 4.04
CA SER A 165 7.16 -7.66 4.18
C SER A 165 5.68 -7.96 4.07
N THR A 166 5.36 -9.15 3.57
CA THR A 166 3.97 -9.63 3.48
C THR A 166 3.71 -10.74 4.47
N ASN A 167 2.51 -10.79 5.04
CA ASN A 167 2.06 -11.81 5.99
C ASN A 167 2.90 -11.97 7.28
N GLY A 168 3.78 -11.00 7.57
CA GLY A 168 4.52 -10.89 8.82
C GLY A 168 3.71 -10.19 9.91
N THR A 169 3.91 -10.59 11.16
CA THR A 169 3.27 -9.96 12.34
C THR A 169 4.28 -9.50 13.39
N THR A 170 5.53 -9.96 13.29
CA THR A 170 6.64 -9.51 14.10
C THR A 170 7.81 -9.13 13.20
N TYR A 171 8.66 -8.25 13.71
CA TYR A 171 9.82 -7.70 13.00
C TYR A 171 11.01 -7.70 13.94
N ASN A 172 12.14 -8.20 13.46
CA ASN A 172 13.41 -8.15 14.17
C ASN A 172 14.48 -7.68 13.20
N TRP A 173 15.01 -6.49 13.49
CA TRP A 173 16.06 -5.85 12.72
C TRP A 173 17.40 -6.10 13.38
N ASN A 174 18.42 -6.34 12.57
CA ASN A 174 19.83 -6.28 12.95
C ASN A 174 20.55 -5.38 11.97
N PHE A 175 21.12 -4.28 12.44
CA PHE A 175 21.76 -3.29 11.59
C PHE A 175 23.22 -3.62 11.24
N ASP A 176 23.77 -4.72 11.78
CA ASP A 176 25.18 -5.14 11.58
C ASP A 176 26.18 -4.06 12.01
N ASP A 177 25.78 -3.19 12.94
CA ASP A 177 26.54 -2.07 13.50
C ASP A 177 26.78 -2.30 14.99
N PRO A 178 27.72 -3.18 15.37
CA PRO A 178 27.98 -3.50 16.78
C PRO A 178 28.44 -2.28 17.59
N THR A 179 28.97 -1.24 16.94
CA THR A 179 29.41 0.00 17.62
C THR A 179 28.25 0.82 18.18
N SER A 180 27.04 0.62 17.66
CA SER A 180 25.81 1.24 18.14
C SER A 180 25.24 0.60 19.42
N GLY A 181 25.84 -0.48 19.92
CA GLY A 181 25.44 -1.13 21.16
C GLY A 181 24.01 -1.67 21.13
N THR A 182 23.18 -1.26 22.09
CA THR A 182 21.78 -1.69 22.18
C THR A 182 20.92 -1.22 21.01
N SER A 183 21.36 -0.19 20.29
CA SER A 183 20.68 0.30 19.08
C SER A 183 20.98 -0.54 17.85
N ASN A 184 21.82 -1.56 17.94
CA ASN A 184 22.13 -2.46 16.82
C ASN A 184 20.93 -3.34 16.39
N THR A 185 19.89 -3.43 17.21
CA THR A 185 18.67 -4.18 16.89
C THR A 185 17.41 -3.37 17.17
N SER A 186 16.31 -3.75 16.50
CA SER A 186 15.00 -3.14 16.72
C SER A 186 13.87 -4.12 16.48
N THR A 187 12.76 -3.95 17.20
CA THR A 187 11.51 -4.70 17.00
C THR A 187 10.38 -3.86 16.41
N LEU A 188 10.66 -2.60 16.09
CA LEU A 188 9.68 -1.72 15.41
C LEU A 188 9.46 -2.18 13.98
N GLU A 189 8.26 -1.98 13.46
CA GLU A 189 7.94 -2.29 12.06
C GLU A 189 8.74 -1.44 11.08
N ASN A 190 8.85 -0.13 11.33
CA ASN A 190 9.61 0.81 10.51
C ASN A 190 10.61 1.57 11.40
N PRO A 191 11.78 1.00 11.71
CA PRO A 191 12.74 1.65 12.58
C PRO A 191 13.54 2.72 11.84
N ASN A 192 14.19 3.56 12.63
CA ASN A 192 15.32 4.36 12.18
C ASN A 192 16.60 3.87 12.86
N HIS A 193 17.74 4.12 12.24
CA HIS A 193 19.07 3.81 12.79
C HIS A 193 20.06 4.91 12.42
N ILE A 194 21.05 5.14 13.27
CA ILE A 194 22.14 6.10 13.02
C ILE A 194 23.45 5.30 13.03
N PHE A 195 24.10 5.23 11.87
CA PHE A 195 25.40 4.60 11.72
C PHE A 195 26.50 5.60 12.10
N ALA A 196 27.30 5.28 13.12
CA ALA A 196 28.30 6.21 13.65
C ALA A 196 29.55 6.36 12.75
N ALA A 197 29.81 5.39 11.88
CA ALA A 197 30.99 5.34 11.03
C ALA A 197 30.63 5.01 9.58
N ASN A 198 31.54 5.37 8.67
CA ASN A 198 31.46 4.94 7.28
C ASN A 198 31.75 3.44 7.18
N GLY A 199 31.04 2.75 6.30
CA GLY A 199 31.18 1.31 6.14
C GLY A 199 30.03 0.71 5.33
N THR A 200 30.14 -0.59 5.07
CA THR A 200 29.06 -1.38 4.50
C THR A 200 28.50 -2.27 5.58
N TYR A 201 27.21 -2.14 5.85
CA TYR A 201 26.49 -2.83 6.91
C TYR A 201 25.47 -3.81 6.32
N GLN A 202 25.49 -5.08 6.73
CA GLN A 202 24.56 -6.11 6.25
C GLN A 202 23.25 -6.07 7.05
N VAL A 203 22.43 -5.05 6.81
CA VAL A 203 21.17 -4.88 7.53
C VAL A 203 20.22 -6.03 7.21
N THR A 204 19.75 -6.69 8.25
CA THR A 204 18.91 -7.87 8.18
C THR A 204 17.56 -7.61 8.82
N LEU A 205 16.48 -7.90 8.10
CA LEU A 205 15.12 -7.97 8.63
C LEU A 205 14.67 -9.42 8.67
N THR A 206 14.36 -9.91 9.86
CA THR A 206 13.64 -11.16 10.07
C THR A 206 12.19 -10.85 10.44
N THR A 207 11.24 -11.35 9.66
CA THR A 207 9.81 -11.22 9.98
C THR A 207 9.19 -12.60 10.22
N SER A 208 8.26 -12.69 11.16
CA SER A 208 7.53 -13.94 11.41
C SER A 208 6.04 -13.76 11.66
N ASN A 209 5.31 -14.84 11.44
CA ASN A 209 3.93 -15.01 11.86
C ASN A 209 3.79 -16.29 12.71
N ALA A 210 2.55 -16.70 13.00
CA ALA A 210 2.28 -17.85 13.85
C ALA A 210 2.89 -19.18 13.38
N SER A 211 3.28 -19.28 12.10
CA SER A 211 3.74 -20.54 11.51
C SER A 211 5.00 -20.44 10.66
N PHE A 212 5.38 -19.23 10.23
CA PHE A 212 6.49 -19.03 9.31
C PHE A 212 7.37 -17.85 9.71
N THR A 213 8.63 -17.95 9.34
CA THR A 213 9.64 -16.90 9.47
C THR A 213 10.37 -16.78 8.14
N ASP A 214 10.65 -15.56 7.73
CA ASP A 214 11.49 -15.27 6.56
C ASP A 214 12.48 -14.16 6.90
N THR A 215 13.59 -14.11 6.18
CA THR A 215 14.68 -13.17 6.43
C THR A 215 15.23 -12.62 5.13
N VAL A 216 15.47 -11.31 5.11
CA VAL A 216 16.13 -10.61 4.00
C VAL A 216 17.29 -9.79 4.55
N THR A 217 18.41 -9.79 3.82
CA THR A 217 19.60 -9.00 4.13
C THR A 217 19.93 -8.10 2.95
N ILE A 218 20.13 -6.81 3.21
CA ILE A 218 20.50 -5.81 2.21
C ILE A 218 21.71 -5.03 2.71
N ASN A 219 22.70 -4.85 1.84
CA ASN A 219 23.86 -4.01 2.12
C ASN A 219 23.47 -2.53 2.13
N VAL A 220 23.70 -1.87 3.26
CA VAL A 220 23.60 -0.42 3.42
C VAL A 220 25.01 0.16 3.39
N VAL A 221 25.30 0.99 2.39
CA VAL A 221 26.60 1.66 2.27
C VAL A 221 26.47 3.04 2.92
N VAL A 222 27.13 3.19 4.06
CA VAL A 222 27.24 4.46 4.79
C VAL A 222 28.53 5.11 4.37
N SER A 223 28.41 6.30 3.81
CA SER A 223 29.56 7.08 3.40
C SER A 223 29.25 8.54 3.57
N ASP A 224 30.19 9.24 4.20
CA ASP A 224 30.31 10.67 4.07
C ASP A 224 30.66 10.95 2.61
N LEU A 225 29.61 11.13 1.80
CA LEU A 225 29.72 11.99 0.64
C LEU A 225 30.12 13.34 1.19
N LEU A 226 31.44 13.57 1.32
CA LEU A 226 31.97 14.92 1.22
C LEU A 226 31.26 15.49 0.02
N ALA A 227 30.64 16.65 0.19
CA ALA A 227 30.29 17.49 -0.94
C ALA A 227 31.60 17.91 -1.63
N SER A 228 32.34 16.98 -2.23
CA SER A 228 33.28 17.23 -3.31
C SER A 228 32.51 17.15 -4.63
N SER A 229 31.42 17.90 -4.71
CA SER A 229 31.27 18.76 -5.87
C SER A 229 31.53 20.18 -5.39
N SER A 230 32.80 20.50 -5.13
CA SER A 230 33.24 21.72 -5.80
C SER A 230 32.93 21.45 -7.28
N PHE A 231 31.88 22.08 -7.80
CA PHE A 231 31.78 22.36 -9.22
C PHE A 231 32.99 23.24 -9.53
N THR A 232 34.17 22.63 -9.62
CA THR A 232 35.30 23.21 -10.29
C THR A 232 34.82 23.26 -11.72
N VAL A 233 34.46 24.46 -12.19
CA VAL A 233 34.28 24.69 -13.62
C VAL A 233 35.57 24.23 -14.25
N ASP A 234 35.51 23.04 -14.80
CA ASP A 234 36.64 22.44 -15.44
C ASP A 234 36.85 23.18 -16.75
N LYS A 235 37.76 24.15 -16.70
CA LYS A 235 38.15 24.97 -17.85
C LYS A 235 38.92 24.17 -18.90
N SER A 236 39.03 22.84 -18.76
CA SER A 236 39.73 22.02 -19.75
C SER A 236 39.06 22.10 -21.13
N LEU A 237 37.74 22.32 -21.22
CA LEU A 237 37.03 22.41 -22.51
C LEU A 237 36.38 23.79 -22.67
N LYS A 238 36.80 24.56 -23.69
CA LYS A 238 36.15 25.85 -24.01
C LYS A 238 35.27 25.69 -25.23
N ILE A 239 34.02 26.12 -25.10
CA ILE A 239 33.04 26.07 -26.20
C ILE A 239 32.54 27.49 -26.44
N PHE A 240 32.66 27.97 -27.68
CA PHE A 240 32.24 29.31 -28.07
C PHE A 240 31.83 29.39 -29.54
N PRO A 241 30.96 30.34 -29.92
CA PRO A 241 30.25 31.25 -29.02
C PRO A 241 29.17 30.51 -28.21
N ASN A 242 28.82 31.03 -27.05
CA ASN A 242 27.65 30.60 -26.29
C ASN A 242 27.04 31.86 -25.64
N PRO A 243 25.91 32.39 -26.13
CA PRO A 243 25.00 31.78 -27.11
C PRO A 243 25.58 31.62 -28.53
N PHE A 244 25.09 30.62 -29.29
CA PHE A 244 25.48 30.38 -30.68
C PHE A 244 24.27 30.48 -31.63
N SER A 245 24.52 30.81 -32.90
CA SER A 245 23.49 30.79 -33.94
C SER A 245 23.60 29.53 -34.80
N ASN A 246 24.74 29.36 -35.48
CA ASN A 246 24.89 28.30 -36.49
C ASN A 246 25.94 27.27 -36.10
N PHE A 247 27.09 27.70 -35.59
CA PHE A 247 28.21 26.80 -35.25
C PHE A 247 28.71 27.03 -33.84
N ILE A 248 29.32 25.99 -33.27
CA ILE A 248 30.18 26.08 -32.09
C ILE A 248 31.60 25.67 -32.46
N ASN A 249 32.58 26.27 -31.79
CA ASN A 249 33.97 25.84 -31.78
C ASN A 249 34.29 25.25 -30.40
N ILE A 250 35.13 24.23 -30.40
CA ILE A 250 35.54 23.51 -29.20
C ILE A 250 37.07 23.52 -29.17
N GLU A 251 37.65 24.18 -28.16
CA GLU A 251 39.09 24.12 -27.89
C GLU A 251 39.39 23.04 -26.86
N ASN A 252 40.57 22.42 -26.99
CA ASN A 252 41.05 21.29 -26.19
C ASN A 252 40.17 20.03 -26.32
N GLU A 253 39.57 19.84 -27.48
CA GLU A 253 38.76 18.69 -27.85
C GLU A 253 39.55 17.38 -27.88
N LYS A 254 40.88 17.46 -28.05
CA LYS A 254 41.76 16.30 -28.24
C LYS A 254 41.80 15.35 -27.05
N ASP A 255 41.48 15.84 -25.86
CA ASP A 255 41.44 15.06 -24.62
C ASP A 255 40.15 14.22 -24.50
N PHE A 256 39.18 14.44 -25.39
CA PHE A 256 37.88 13.77 -25.39
C PHE A 256 37.74 12.87 -26.61
N SER A 257 37.28 11.64 -26.44
CA SER A 257 37.07 10.70 -27.54
C SER A 257 35.69 10.85 -28.19
N LYS A 258 34.71 11.42 -27.48
CA LYS A 258 33.31 11.49 -27.91
C LYS A 258 32.59 12.75 -27.44
N PHE A 259 31.70 13.28 -28.28
CA PHE A 259 30.83 14.42 -28.04
C PHE A 259 29.38 14.06 -28.33
N VAL A 260 28.48 14.34 -27.38
CA VAL A 260 27.04 14.05 -27.52
C VAL A 260 26.24 15.29 -27.16
N LEU A 261 25.38 15.77 -28.07
CA LEU A 261 24.45 16.88 -27.80
C LEU A 261 23.06 16.33 -27.50
N THR A 262 22.43 16.82 -26.43
CA THR A 262 21.04 16.50 -26.09
C THR A 262 20.18 17.75 -25.90
N ASN A 263 18.86 17.63 -26.13
CA ASN A 263 17.89 18.63 -25.67
C ASN A 263 17.61 18.49 -24.16
N THR A 264 16.69 19.29 -23.62
CA THR A 264 16.27 19.28 -22.21
C THR A 264 15.54 17.99 -21.79
N GLU A 265 15.02 17.23 -22.73
CA GLU A 265 14.36 15.93 -22.51
C GLU A 265 15.34 14.74 -22.58
N GLY A 266 16.64 15.02 -22.84
CA GLY A 266 17.67 14.00 -22.97
C GLY A 266 17.75 13.32 -24.34
N LYS A 267 16.95 13.75 -25.33
CA LYS A 267 17.02 13.24 -26.71
C LYS A 267 18.36 13.61 -27.33
N ILE A 268 19.07 12.62 -27.87
CA ILE A 268 20.33 12.82 -28.60
C ILE A 268 20.05 13.47 -29.95
N LEU A 269 20.73 14.59 -30.20
CA LEU A 269 20.63 15.39 -31.42
C LEU A 269 21.92 15.36 -32.22
N PHE A 270 23.03 15.07 -31.57
CA PHE A 270 24.33 14.87 -32.19
C PHE A 270 25.12 13.84 -31.39
N ASP A 271 25.80 12.95 -32.10
CA ASP A 271 26.75 11.99 -31.54
C ASP A 271 27.93 11.94 -32.52
N GLY A 272 29.09 12.40 -32.07
CA GLY A 272 30.29 12.52 -32.88
C GLY A 272 31.56 12.24 -32.08
N SER A 273 32.65 11.99 -32.79
CA SER A 273 33.99 11.86 -32.21
C SER A 273 34.69 13.23 -32.12
N LYS A 274 36.01 13.26 -31.92
CA LYS A 274 36.82 14.49 -31.81
C LYS A 274 36.45 15.53 -32.90
N ILE A 275 35.89 16.66 -32.48
CA ILE A 275 35.47 17.77 -33.34
C ILE A 275 36.02 19.10 -32.81
N SER A 276 36.66 19.87 -33.68
CA SER A 276 37.12 21.23 -33.37
C SER A 276 36.04 22.29 -33.62
N SER A 277 35.08 21.99 -34.51
CA SER A 277 33.93 22.83 -34.82
C SER A 277 32.76 21.98 -35.30
N GLN A 278 31.52 22.42 -35.02
CA GLN A 278 30.32 21.71 -35.45
C GLN A 278 29.18 22.68 -35.80
N ASN A 279 28.53 22.42 -36.94
CA ASN A 279 27.35 23.14 -37.40
C ASN A 279 26.07 22.52 -36.81
N PHE A 280 25.24 23.36 -36.22
CA PHE A 280 23.97 23.08 -35.58
C PHE A 280 22.85 24.02 -36.07
N ASP A 281 22.96 24.52 -37.30
CA ASP A 281 21.97 25.42 -37.91
C ASP A 281 20.55 24.81 -37.91
N TYR A 282 20.44 23.49 -38.07
CA TYR A 282 19.18 22.73 -38.05
C TYR A 282 18.47 22.66 -36.69
N LEU A 283 19.11 23.09 -35.60
CA LEU A 283 18.47 23.12 -34.29
C LEU A 283 17.54 24.34 -34.15
N ALA A 284 16.44 24.20 -33.41
CA ALA A 284 15.62 25.34 -33.02
C ALA A 284 16.32 26.17 -31.92
N SER A 285 15.91 27.43 -31.73
CA SER A 285 16.39 28.23 -30.59
C SER A 285 15.98 27.57 -29.28
N GLY A 286 16.90 27.49 -28.31
CA GLY A 286 16.66 26.72 -27.09
C GLY A 286 17.91 26.38 -26.29
N ILE A 287 17.71 25.59 -25.24
CA ILE A 287 18.78 25.12 -24.34
C ILE A 287 19.17 23.70 -24.73
N TYR A 288 20.48 23.48 -24.86
CA TYR A 288 21.07 22.18 -25.17
C TYR A 288 22.19 21.85 -24.18
N PHE A 289 22.51 20.56 -24.06
CA PHE A 289 23.63 20.09 -23.24
C PHE A 289 24.60 19.32 -24.12
N LEU A 290 25.83 19.78 -24.22
CA LEU A 290 26.91 19.07 -24.89
C LEU A 290 27.72 18.30 -23.83
N LYS A 291 27.79 16.98 -24.00
CA LYS A 291 28.62 16.09 -23.19
C LYS A 291 29.91 15.77 -23.94
N ALA A 292 31.06 15.99 -23.33
CA ALA A 292 32.36 15.54 -23.82
C ALA A 292 32.87 14.39 -22.95
N ILE A 293 33.25 13.28 -23.58
CA ILE A 293 33.51 12.00 -22.91
C ILE A 293 34.89 11.49 -23.31
N ASN A 294 35.67 11.02 -22.34
CA ASN A 294 36.82 10.13 -22.54
C ASN A 294 36.74 8.94 -21.58
N GLU A 295 37.75 8.06 -21.58
CA GLU A 295 37.75 6.83 -20.78
C GLU A 295 37.59 7.06 -19.27
N ASN A 296 37.99 8.24 -18.77
CA ASN A 296 38.08 8.53 -17.34
C ASN A 296 37.18 9.69 -16.89
N LYS A 297 36.48 10.36 -17.81
CA LYS A 297 35.86 11.67 -17.55
C LYS A 297 34.70 11.99 -18.48
N ILE A 298 33.67 12.60 -17.89
CA ILE A 298 32.54 13.21 -18.62
C ILE A 298 32.40 14.66 -18.18
N ILE A 299 32.41 15.59 -19.13
CA ILE A 299 32.11 17.02 -18.91
C ILE A 299 30.79 17.36 -19.59
N VAL A 300 29.96 18.19 -18.95
CA VAL A 300 28.69 18.66 -19.52
C VAL A 300 28.66 20.18 -19.57
N ASN A 301 28.43 20.73 -20.76
CA ASN A 301 28.32 22.16 -21.01
C ASN A 301 26.90 22.53 -21.44
N LYS A 302 26.30 23.52 -20.79
CA LYS A 302 25.04 24.12 -21.22
C LYS A 302 25.31 25.06 -22.40
N LEU A 303 24.61 24.86 -23.51
CA LEU A 303 24.64 25.70 -24.70
C LEU A 303 23.29 26.37 -24.92
N ILE A 304 23.30 27.62 -25.39
CA ILE A 304 22.11 28.40 -25.70
C ILE A 304 22.14 28.69 -27.20
N LYS A 305 21.15 28.20 -27.95
CA LYS A 305 20.94 28.58 -29.34
C LYS A 305 20.01 29.78 -29.42
N GLN A 306 20.43 30.82 -30.14
CA GLN A 306 19.62 32.00 -30.48
C GLN A 306 19.08 31.89 -31.90
#